data_AF-A0A843HU62-F1
#
_entry.id   AF-A0A843HU62-F1
#
_cell.length_a   1.000
_cell.length_b   1.000
_cell.length_c   1.000
_cell.angle_alpha   90.00
_cell.angle_beta   90.00
_cell.angle_gamma   90.00
#
_symmetry.space_group_name_H-M   'P 1'
#
loop_
_entity.id
_entity.type
_entity.pdbx_description
1 polymer ?
#
loop_
_entity_poly.entity_id
_entity_poly.type
_entity_poly.pdbx_seq_one_letter_code
_entity_poly.pdbx_strand_id
1 'polypeptide(L)'
;MKILFITGKLAYEGVKEVVKQIKGIDADILNLGFPVASLMTVEYIAERLKGIPLKKYDYIILPGLVSGDTKKIEEVTKIKSFKGTEDYRDIPLIIEALNEGITLSTIYPADVVLGKIRRENVIDELSEIEDNGDYAFEVNGVKIPKFPP
;
A
#
# COMPACT_ATOMS: atom_id res chain seq x y z
N MET A 1 -7.59 -11.82 -7.05
CA MET A 1 -7.40 -11.78 -5.58
C MET A 1 -8.68 -11.32 -4.91
N LYS A 2 -8.91 -11.74 -3.65
CA LYS A 2 -10.04 -11.35 -2.81
C LYS A 2 -9.57 -10.47 -1.65
N ILE A 3 -10.07 -9.24 -1.55
CA ILE A 3 -9.59 -8.26 -0.56
C ILE A 3 -10.75 -7.78 0.31
N LEU A 4 -10.48 -7.65 1.61
CA LEU A 4 -11.35 -6.92 2.54
C LEU A 4 -10.72 -5.57 2.91
N PHE A 5 -11.39 -4.47 2.55
CA PHE A 5 -11.01 -3.13 3.00
C PHE A 5 -11.72 -2.78 4.31
N ILE A 6 -10.96 -2.33 5.30
CA ILE A 6 -11.50 -1.80 6.56
C ILE A 6 -11.61 -0.29 6.45
N THR A 7 -12.73 0.30 6.87
CA THR A 7 -12.90 1.76 6.85
C THR A 7 -13.84 2.27 7.94
N GLY A 8 -13.85 3.59 8.11
CA GLY A 8 -14.82 4.30 8.94
C GLY A 8 -16.01 4.82 8.12
N LYS A 9 -16.91 5.55 8.77
CA LYS A 9 -18.14 6.09 8.17
C LYS A 9 -17.87 7.10 7.07
N LEU A 10 -17.00 8.09 7.32
CA LEU A 10 -16.82 9.21 6.40
C LEU A 10 -16.23 8.79 5.06
N ALA A 11 -15.33 7.81 5.05
CA ALA A 11 -14.66 7.34 3.84
C ALA A 11 -15.41 6.18 3.16
N TYR A 12 -16.48 5.63 3.74
CA TYR A 12 -17.11 4.40 3.25
C TYR A 12 -17.61 4.51 1.79
N GLU A 13 -18.39 5.54 1.47
CA GLU A 13 -18.89 5.72 0.09
C GLU A 13 -17.76 6.04 -0.89
N GLY A 14 -16.74 6.78 -0.45
CA GLY A 14 -15.56 7.07 -1.27
C GLY A 14 -14.75 5.82 -1.61
N VAL A 15 -14.46 4.98 -0.61
CA VAL A 15 -13.78 3.68 -0.80
C VAL A 15 -14.59 2.81 -1.76
N LYS A 16 -15.92 2.77 -1.59
CA LYS A 16 -16.81 1.98 -2.44
C LYS A 16 -16.77 2.42 -3.89
N GLU A 17 -16.77 3.72 -4.15
CA GLU A 17 -16.70 4.24 -5.52
C GLU A 17 -15.35 3.92 -6.17
N VAL A 18 -14.24 4.12 -5.45
CA VAL A 18 -12.90 3.81 -5.96
C VAL A 18 -12.75 2.31 -6.25
N VAL A 19 -13.12 1.45 -5.30
CA VAL A 19 -12.99 -0.01 -5.45
C VAL A 19 -13.83 -0.54 -6.61
N LYS A 20 -15.03 0.01 -6.84
CA LYS A 20 -15.91 -0.38 -7.95
C LYS A 20 -15.30 -0.11 -9.33
N GLN A 21 -14.44 0.89 -9.44
CA GLN A 21 -13.79 1.25 -10.71
C GLN A 21 -12.60 0.32 -11.03
N ILE A 22 -12.08 -0.41 -10.06
CA ILE A 22 -10.93 -1.30 -10.23
C ILE A 22 -11.40 -2.65 -10.79
N LYS A 23 -10.76 -3.07 -11.89
CA LYS A 23 -11.04 -4.37 -12.54
C LYS A 23 -10.06 -5.44 -12.04
N GLY A 24 -10.49 -6.70 -12.08
CA GLY A 24 -9.62 -7.85 -11.77
C GLY A 24 -9.47 -8.19 -10.29
N ILE A 25 -10.22 -7.52 -9.41
CA ILE A 25 -10.27 -7.81 -7.98
C ILE A 25 -11.70 -8.14 -7.55
N ASP A 26 -11.82 -9.00 -6.55
CA ASP A 26 -13.07 -9.21 -5.80
C ASP A 26 -12.87 -8.57 -4.42
N ALA A 27 -13.60 -7.50 -4.14
CA ALA A 27 -13.34 -6.64 -3.01
C ALA A 27 -14.61 -6.35 -2.22
N ASP A 28 -14.54 -6.60 -0.92
CA ASP A 28 -15.56 -6.24 0.05
C ASP A 28 -15.06 -5.11 0.96
N ILE A 29 -15.99 -4.34 1.51
CA ILE A 29 -15.68 -3.20 2.39
C ILE A 29 -16.43 -3.37 3.70
N LEU A 30 -15.69 -3.35 4.81
CA LEU A 30 -16.24 -3.39 6.16
C LEU A 30 -16.11 -2.03 6.85
N ASN A 31 -17.26 -1.39 7.07
CA ASN A 31 -17.36 -0.18 7.87
C ASN A 31 -17.51 -0.54 9.35
N LEU A 32 -16.59 -0.07 10.20
CA LEU A 32 -16.62 -0.35 11.64
C LEU A 32 -17.37 0.69 12.48
N GLY A 33 -17.90 1.74 11.83
CA GLY A 33 -18.82 2.70 12.45
C GLY A 33 -18.16 3.90 13.16
N PHE A 34 -16.83 3.99 13.13
CA PHE A 34 -16.08 5.17 13.59
C PHE A 34 -16.24 6.33 12.60
N PRO A 35 -16.34 7.60 13.04
CA PRO A 35 -16.43 8.75 12.12
C PRO A 35 -15.26 8.81 11.14
N VAL A 36 -14.03 8.86 11.66
CA VAL A 36 -12.78 8.84 10.88
C VAL A 36 -12.00 7.59 11.24
N ALA A 37 -11.38 6.98 10.23
CA ALA A 37 -10.71 5.70 10.40
C ALA A 37 -9.40 5.79 11.23
N SER A 38 -8.72 6.94 11.22
CA SER A 38 -7.52 7.21 12.02
C SER A 38 -7.75 7.18 13.54
N LEU A 39 -9.01 7.27 13.99
CA LEU A 39 -9.37 7.15 15.40
C LEU A 39 -9.48 5.69 15.89
N MET A 40 -9.38 4.73 14.97
CA MET A 40 -9.36 3.31 15.31
C MET A 40 -7.93 2.86 15.65
N THR A 41 -7.83 1.82 16.48
CA THR A 41 -6.57 1.09 16.66
C THR A 41 -6.67 -0.29 16.03
N VAL A 42 -5.53 -0.91 15.75
CA VAL A 42 -5.51 -2.29 15.25
C VAL A 42 -6.17 -3.25 16.24
N GLU A 43 -5.99 -3.07 17.55
CA GLU A 43 -6.60 -3.92 18.58
C GLU A 43 -8.12 -3.86 18.51
N TYR A 44 -8.69 -2.66 18.38
CA TYR A 44 -10.13 -2.49 18.21
C TYR A 44 -10.63 -3.23 16.96
N ILE A 45 -9.92 -3.09 15.84
CA ILE A 45 -10.26 -3.78 14.59
C ILE A 45 -10.15 -5.30 14.79
N ALA A 46 -9.10 -5.80 15.44
CA ALA A 46 -8.90 -7.22 15.72
C ALA A 46 -10.08 -7.81 16.50
N GLU A 47 -10.50 -7.13 17.57
CA GLU A 47 -11.66 -7.55 18.37
C GLU A 47 -12.95 -7.57 17.54
N ARG A 48 -13.15 -6.58 16.66
CA ARG A 48 -14.34 -6.53 15.78
C ARG A 48 -14.34 -7.60 14.70
N LEU A 49 -13.18 -8.09 14.27
CA LEU A 49 -13.06 -9.14 13.27
C LEU A 49 -13.18 -10.55 13.85
N LYS A 50 -13.09 -10.72 15.18
CA LYS A 50 -13.28 -12.03 15.82
C LYS A 50 -14.66 -12.60 15.52
N GLY A 51 -14.68 -13.89 15.14
CA GLY A 51 -15.93 -14.61 14.86
C GLY A 51 -16.55 -14.30 13.49
N ILE A 52 -16.01 -13.36 12.71
CA ILE A 52 -16.44 -13.14 11.33
C ILE A 52 -15.79 -14.21 10.43
N PRO A 53 -16.56 -14.88 9.54
CA PRO A 53 -16.00 -15.84 8.59
C PRO A 53 -15.24 -15.11 7.48
N LEU A 54 -13.94 -14.89 7.69
CA LEU A 54 -13.09 -14.11 6.77
C LEU A 54 -12.24 -14.97 5.81
N LYS A 55 -12.25 -16.30 5.96
CA LYS A 55 -11.37 -17.23 5.21
C LYS A 55 -11.43 -17.14 3.69
N LYS A 56 -12.41 -16.44 3.12
CA LYS A 56 -12.53 -16.20 1.68
C LYS A 56 -11.59 -15.11 1.16
N TYR A 57 -10.99 -14.28 2.02
CA TYR A 57 -10.11 -13.20 1.59
C TYR A 57 -8.64 -13.61 1.61
N ASP A 58 -7.90 -13.13 0.62
CA ASP A 58 -6.44 -13.26 0.55
C ASP A 58 -5.75 -12.20 1.42
N TYR A 59 -6.35 -10.99 1.49
CA TYR A 59 -5.79 -9.84 2.18
C TYR A 59 -6.86 -9.04 2.95
N ILE A 60 -6.44 -8.45 4.07
CA ILE A 60 -7.18 -7.41 4.79
C ILE A 60 -6.36 -6.12 4.73
N ILE A 61 -6.93 -5.07 4.15
CA ILE A 61 -6.25 -3.77 4.02
C ILE A 61 -6.91 -2.78 4.97
N LEU A 62 -6.12 -2.28 5.91
CA LEU A 62 -6.54 -1.25 6.87
C LEU A 62 -6.24 0.14 6.30
N PRO A 63 -6.90 1.21 6.79
CA PRO A 63 -6.47 2.57 6.49
C PRO A 63 -5.04 2.82 6.98
N GLY A 64 -4.26 3.59 6.21
CA GLY A 64 -2.85 3.85 6.51
C GLY A 64 -2.61 4.49 7.86
N LEU A 65 -3.51 5.37 8.29
CA LEU A 65 -3.39 6.16 9.54
C LEU A 65 -3.94 5.45 10.79
N VAL A 66 -4.38 4.20 10.71
CA VAL A 66 -4.76 3.44 11.92
C VAL A 66 -3.52 3.28 12.80
N SER A 67 -3.65 3.41 14.13
CA SER A 67 -2.53 3.15 15.05
C SER A 67 -2.36 1.65 15.35
N GLY A 68 -1.12 1.17 15.39
CA GLY A 68 -0.77 -0.22 15.75
C GLY A 68 -0.31 -1.11 14.59
N ASP A 69 0.19 -2.30 14.90
CA ASP A 69 0.74 -3.28 13.94
C ASP A 69 -0.35 -4.26 13.48
N THR A 70 -0.63 -4.29 12.17
CA THR A 70 -1.67 -5.14 11.57
C THR A 70 -1.40 -6.64 11.71
N LYS A 71 -0.20 -7.08 12.12
CA LYS A 71 0.06 -8.48 12.51
C LYS A 71 -0.93 -9.01 13.53
N LYS A 72 -1.44 -8.15 14.42
CA LYS A 72 -2.47 -8.54 15.39
C LYS A 72 -3.76 -9.02 14.72
N ILE A 73 -4.10 -8.47 13.55
CA ILE A 73 -5.22 -8.93 12.73
C ILE A 73 -4.92 -10.31 12.15
N GLU A 74 -3.70 -10.53 11.66
CA GLU A 74 -3.29 -11.82 11.11
C GLU A 74 -3.37 -12.94 12.17
N GLU A 75 -2.97 -12.64 13.41
CA GLU A 75 -3.04 -13.59 14.53
C GLU A 75 -4.45 -14.13 14.75
N VAL A 76 -5.46 -13.25 14.69
CA VAL A 76 -6.86 -13.58 14.98
C VAL A 76 -7.63 -14.09 13.76
N THR A 77 -7.31 -13.62 12.56
CA THR A 77 -8.03 -13.94 11.32
C THR A 77 -7.36 -15.03 10.48
N LYS A 78 -6.04 -15.24 10.67
CA LYS A 78 -5.17 -16.05 9.82
C LYS A 78 -5.05 -15.57 8.37
N ILE A 79 -5.33 -14.29 8.13
CA ILE A 79 -5.27 -13.67 6.80
C ILE A 79 -4.22 -12.55 6.83
N LYS A 80 -3.43 -12.44 5.76
CA LYS A 80 -2.42 -11.39 5.64
C LYS A 80 -3.08 -10.01 5.72
N SER A 81 -2.53 -9.15 6.55
CA SER A 81 -3.13 -7.87 6.89
C SER A 81 -2.10 -6.77 6.81
N PHE A 82 -2.41 -5.70 6.07
CA PHE A 82 -1.47 -4.60 5.80
C PHE A 82 -2.08 -3.24 6.07
N LYS A 83 -1.23 -2.24 6.27
CA LYS A 83 -1.59 -0.83 6.14
C LYS A 83 -1.77 -0.51 4.65
N GLY A 84 -2.92 0.06 4.34
CA GLY A 84 -3.19 0.70 3.06
C GLY A 84 -2.63 2.12 3.03
N THR A 85 -3.12 2.90 2.08
CA THR A 85 -2.77 4.31 1.92
C THR A 85 -3.46 5.18 2.97
N GLU A 86 -2.92 6.38 3.18
CA GLU A 86 -3.54 7.39 4.05
C GLU A 86 -4.85 7.91 3.44
N ASP A 87 -4.91 7.97 2.11
CA ASP A 87 -6.08 8.39 1.33
C ASP A 87 -6.66 7.24 0.52
N TYR A 88 -7.98 7.04 0.59
CA TYR A 88 -8.66 5.95 -0.13
C TYR A 88 -8.61 6.13 -1.65
N ARG A 89 -8.37 7.34 -2.15
CA ARG A 89 -8.25 7.60 -3.60
C ARG A 89 -7.05 6.88 -4.21
N ASP A 90 -6.07 6.54 -3.38
CA ASP A 90 -4.84 5.86 -3.77
C ASP A 90 -4.92 4.33 -3.62
N ILE A 91 -6.11 3.77 -3.33
CA ILE A 91 -6.33 2.31 -3.37
C ILE A 91 -5.82 1.64 -4.67
N PRO A 92 -5.92 2.23 -5.88
CA PRO A 92 -5.34 1.63 -7.08
C PRO A 92 -3.85 1.30 -6.94
N LEU A 93 -3.07 2.09 -6.20
CA LEU A 93 -1.64 1.84 -5.95
C LEU A 93 -1.43 0.58 -5.09
N ILE A 94 -2.33 0.32 -4.14
CA ILE A 94 -2.32 -0.92 -3.35
C ILE A 94 -2.50 -2.12 -4.25
N ILE A 95 -3.46 -2.03 -5.18
CA ILE A 95 -3.80 -3.15 -6.07
C ILE A 95 -2.66 -3.42 -7.05
N GLU A 96 -2.06 -2.38 -7.61
CA GLU A 96 -0.86 -2.46 -8.46
C GLU A 96 0.28 -3.16 -7.71
N ALA A 97 0.63 -2.68 -6.51
CA ALA A 97 1.68 -3.25 -5.69
C ALA A 97 1.44 -4.74 -5.37
N LEU A 98 0.21 -5.11 -5.00
CA LEU A 98 -0.12 -6.51 -4.72
C LEU A 98 -0.05 -7.41 -5.97
N ASN A 99 -0.42 -6.89 -7.15
CA ASN A 99 -0.28 -7.62 -8.42
C ASN A 99 1.18 -7.84 -8.80
N GLU A 100 2.06 -6.88 -8.51
CA GLU A 100 3.52 -6.98 -8.72
C GLU A 100 4.22 -7.86 -7.66
N GLY A 101 3.48 -8.35 -6.65
CA GLY A 101 4.03 -9.17 -5.57
C GLY A 101 4.78 -8.35 -4.50
N ILE A 102 4.63 -7.02 -4.51
CA ILE A 102 5.22 -6.15 -3.49
C ILE A 102 4.49 -6.38 -2.16
N THR A 103 5.27 -6.66 -1.11
CA THR A 103 4.72 -6.83 0.24
C THR A 103 4.60 -5.47 0.93
N LEU A 104 3.37 -5.11 1.29
CA LEU A 104 3.06 -3.88 2.02
C LEU A 104 3.46 -4.00 3.51
N SER A 105 3.55 -2.86 4.19
CA SER A 105 3.93 -2.84 5.61
C SER A 105 2.75 -3.13 6.52
N THR A 106 3.04 -3.74 7.68
CA THR A 106 2.07 -3.93 8.75
C THR A 106 2.02 -2.76 9.73
N ILE A 107 2.98 -1.83 9.64
CA ILE A 107 3.15 -0.71 10.57
C ILE A 107 3.01 0.63 9.86
N TYR A 108 3.64 0.79 8.70
CA TYR A 108 3.69 2.08 7.99
C TYR A 108 2.65 2.16 6.86
N PRO A 109 2.08 3.34 6.59
CA PRO A 109 1.20 3.55 5.44
C PRO A 109 1.85 3.11 4.13
N ALA A 110 1.04 2.59 3.21
CA ALA A 110 1.53 2.11 1.93
C ALA A 110 2.20 3.20 1.08
N ASP A 111 1.73 4.45 1.15
CA ASP A 111 2.34 5.59 0.44
C ASP A 111 3.81 5.76 0.82
N VAL A 112 4.13 5.59 2.11
CA VAL A 112 5.50 5.67 2.64
C VAL A 112 6.36 4.50 2.12
N VAL A 113 5.79 3.30 2.08
CA VAL A 113 6.50 2.09 1.62
C VAL A 113 6.76 2.16 0.12
N LEU A 114 5.72 2.39 -0.68
CA LEU A 114 5.80 2.47 -2.13
C LEU A 114 6.67 3.67 -2.57
N GLY A 115 6.60 4.79 -1.86
CA GLY A 115 7.45 5.94 -2.10
C GLY A 115 8.94 5.71 -1.80
N LYS A 116 9.30 4.74 -0.95
CA LYS A 116 10.70 4.33 -0.76
C LYS A 116 11.17 3.42 -1.89
N ILE A 117 10.38 2.39 -2.21
CA ILE A 117 10.69 1.44 -3.29
C ILE A 117 10.88 2.18 -4.62
N ARG A 118 9.98 3.09 -4.95
CA ARG A 118 10.09 3.90 -6.19
C ARG A 118 11.37 4.74 -6.22
N ARG A 119 11.77 5.31 -5.08
CA ARG A 119 13.02 6.11 -5.01
C ARG A 119 14.26 5.25 -5.18
N GLU A 120 14.29 4.08 -4.55
CA GLU A 120 15.39 3.12 -4.70
C GLU A 120 15.51 2.68 -6.17
N ASN A 121 14.41 2.28 -6.80
CA ASN A 121 14.39 1.91 -8.21
C ASN A 121 14.87 3.05 -9.14
N VAL A 122 14.46 4.29 -8.89
CA VAL A 122 14.90 5.45 -9.69
C VAL A 122 16.41 5.70 -9.52
N ILE A 123 16.95 5.52 -8.31
CA ILE A 123 18.39 5.67 -8.05
C ILE A 123 19.16 4.58 -8.79
N ASP A 124 18.69 3.33 -8.74
CA ASP A 124 19.32 2.21 -9.41
C ASP A 124 19.30 2.40 -10.94
N GLU A 125 18.16 2.80 -11.50
CA GLU A 125 18.02 3.07 -12.93
C GLU A 125 18.91 4.25 -13.39
N LEU A 126 19.00 5.33 -12.60
CA LEU A 126 19.92 6.43 -12.87
C LEU A 126 21.38 5.97 -12.83
N SER A 127 21.76 5.14 -11.87
CA SER A 127 23.11 4.60 -11.77
C SER A 127 23.44 3.72 -12.97
N GLU A 128 22.51 2.88 -13.44
CA GLU A 128 22.73 2.05 -14.63
C GLU A 128 22.91 2.90 -15.89
N ILE A 129 22.14 3.98 -16.05
CA ILE A 129 22.32 4.93 -17.15
C ILE A 129 23.67 5.64 -17.04
N GLU A 130 24.07 6.02 -15.82
CA GLU A 130 25.34 6.69 -15.54
C GLU A 130 26.57 5.78 -15.76
N ASP A 131 26.41 4.47 -15.62
CA ASP A 131 27.49 3.52 -15.85
C ASP A 131 27.58 3.07 -17.31
N ASN A 132 26.45 2.99 -18.01
CA ASN A 132 26.38 2.61 -19.42
C ASN A 132 26.48 3.80 -20.40
N GLY A 133 26.53 5.03 -19.90
CA GLY A 133 26.63 6.23 -20.71
C GLY A 133 27.95 6.35 -21.48
N ASP A 134 27.91 6.95 -22.68
CA ASP A 134 29.10 7.19 -23.48
C ASP A 134 29.69 8.58 -23.16
N TYR A 135 30.77 8.59 -22.39
CA TYR A 135 31.38 9.80 -21.83
C TYR A 135 32.60 10.27 -22.63
N ALA A 136 32.74 11.59 -22.76
CA ALA A 136 33.87 12.23 -23.42
C ALA A 136 35.06 12.36 -22.47
N PHE A 137 34.81 12.82 -21.24
CA PHE A 137 35.82 13.00 -20.19
C PHE A 137 35.13 13.21 -18.83
N GLU A 138 35.89 13.15 -17.74
CA GLU A 138 35.43 13.38 -16.37
C GLU A 138 36.13 14.62 -15.80
N VAL A 139 35.40 15.48 -15.07
CA VAL A 139 35.97 16.63 -14.37
C VAL A 139 35.47 16.63 -12.92
N ASN A 140 36.39 16.53 -11.96
CA ASN A 140 36.08 16.55 -10.52
C ASN A 140 34.97 15.56 -10.10
N GLY A 141 34.96 14.34 -10.65
CA GLY A 141 33.92 13.33 -10.35
C GLY A 141 32.63 13.47 -11.16
N VAL A 142 32.53 14.45 -12.06
CA VAL A 142 31.37 14.63 -12.95
C VAL A 142 31.70 14.07 -14.34
N LYS A 143 30.99 13.02 -14.75
CA LYS A 143 31.13 12.39 -16.08
C LYS A 143 30.43 13.26 -17.15
N ILE A 144 31.14 13.72 -18.17
CA ILE A 144 30.60 14.57 -19.25
C ILE A 144 30.26 13.71 -20.48
N PRO A 145 29.00 13.65 -20.95
CA PRO A 145 28.59 12.80 -22.06
C PRO A 145 29.17 13.29 -23.41
N LYS A 146 29.47 12.37 -24.33
CA LYS A 146 29.89 12.72 -25.71
C LYS A 146 28.82 13.46 -26.51
N PHE A 147 27.55 13.14 -26.24
CA PHE A 147 26.40 13.70 -26.94
C PHE A 147 25.41 14.24 -25.90
N PRO A 148 25.54 15.51 -25.49
CA PRO A 148 24.54 16.15 -24.66
C PRO A 148 23.22 16.33 -25.43
N PRO A 149 22.06 16.28 -24.75
CA PRO A 149 20.75 16.54 -25.34
C PRO A 149 20.56 18.00 -25.79
#